data_AF-A0A7K1C961-F1
#
_entry.id   AF-A0A7K1C961-F1
#
_cell.length_a   1.000
_cell.length_b   1.000
_cell.length_c   1.000
_cell.angle_alpha   90.00
_cell.angle_beta   90.00
_cell.angle_gamma   90.00
#
_symmetry.space_group_name_H-M   'P 1'
#
loop_
_entity.id
_entity.type
_entity.pdbx_description
1 polymer ?
#
loop_
_entity_poly.entity_id
_entity_poly.type
_entity_poly.pdbx_seq_one_letter_code
_entity_poly.pdbx_strand_id
1 'polypeptide(L)' 'MTASERSADLRRRLAAGESVVMPGVWDALSARMVAAAGFSTAFVSGFAVSGTLLGLPDVGHVGQSEMADV' A
#
# COMPACT_ATOMS: atom_id res chain seq x y z
N MET A 1 -14.38 -2.89 -8.53
CA MET A 1 -13.32 -2.64 -9.51
C MET A 1 -12.41 -3.85 -9.64
N THR A 2 -12.03 -4.23 -10.85
CA THR A 2 -10.97 -5.21 -11.13
C THR A 2 -9.58 -4.61 -10.87
N ALA A 3 -8.52 -5.43 -10.88
CA ALA A 3 -7.15 -4.95 -10.73
C ALA A 3 -6.73 -4.01 -11.89
N SER A 4 -7.16 -4.33 -13.11
CA SER A 4 -6.91 -3.50 -14.30
C SER A 4 -7.55 -2.12 -14.18
N GLU A 5 -8.81 -2.07 -13.72
CA GLU A 5 -9.52 -0.81 -13.50
C GLU A 5 -8.84 0.07 -12.43
N ARG A 6 -8.31 -0.53 -11.35
CA ARG A 6 -7.56 0.21 -10.32
C ARG A 6 -6.26 0.79 -10.87
N SER A 7 -5.52 0.02 -11.67
CA SER A 7 -4.28 0.52 -12.30
C SER A 7 -4.56 1.67 -13.26
N ALA A 8 -5.62 1.56 -14.06
CA ALA A 8 -6.03 2.62 -14.98
C ALA A 8 -6.46 3.91 -14.24
N ASP A 9 -7.20 3.78 -13.12
CA ASP A 9 -7.61 4.90 -12.29
C ASP A 9 -6.41 5.69 -11.72
N LEU A 10 -5.44 4.98 -11.14
CA LEU A 10 -4.24 5.61 -10.59
C LEU A 10 -3.42 6.32 -11.67
N ARG A 11 -3.22 5.68 -12.84
CA ARG A 11 -2.51 6.29 -13.98
C ARG A 11 -3.19 7.57 -14.45
N ARG A 12 -4.52 7.60 -14.48
CA ARG A 12 -5.30 8.78 -14.88
C ARG A 12 -5.08 9.94 -13.91
N ARG A 13 -5.13 9.69 -12.58
CA ARG A 13 -4.88 10.72 -11.55
C ARG A 13 -3.48 11.31 -11.64
N LEU A 14 -2.47 10.44 -11.80
CA LEU A 14 -1.08 10.87 -11.98
C LEU A 14 -0.90 11.72 -13.24
N ALA A 15 -1.51 11.32 -14.36
CA ALA A 15 -1.47 12.08 -15.61
C ALA A 15 -2.18 13.44 -15.51
N ALA A 16 -3.19 13.55 -14.65
CA ALA A 16 -3.89 14.81 -14.37
C ALA A 16 -3.09 15.75 -13.44
N GLY A 17 -1.93 15.31 -12.91
CA GLY A 17 -1.13 16.09 -11.97
C GLY A 17 -1.77 16.21 -10.58
N GLU A 18 -2.73 15.35 -10.25
CA GLU A 18 -3.38 15.34 -8.94
C GLU A 18 -2.39 14.87 -7.86
N SER A 19 -2.32 15.61 -6.75
CA SER A 19 -1.66 15.12 -5.55
C SER A 19 -2.56 14.08 -4.88
N VAL A 20 -2.09 12.84 -4.84
CA VAL A 20 -2.85 11.70 -4.30
C VAL A 20 -2.28 11.33 -2.93
N VAL A 21 -3.13 11.39 -1.89
CA VAL A 21 -2.75 10.92 -0.55
C VAL A 21 -2.82 9.39 -0.52
N MET A 22 -1.70 8.75 -0.17
CA MET A 22 -1.59 7.30 -0.09
C MET A 22 -1.13 6.90 1.32
N PRO A 23 -2.04 6.58 2.25
CA PRO A 23 -1.66 6.06 3.55
C PRO A 23 -0.94 4.71 3.43
N GLY A 24 0.07 4.50 4.28
CA GLY A 24 0.80 3.24 4.37
C GLY A 24 -0.01 2.18 5.10
N VAL A 25 -0.09 0.99 4.51
CA VAL A 25 -0.76 -0.20 5.07
C VAL A 25 0.22 -1.37 5.10
N TRP A 26 -0.03 -2.37 5.95
CA TRP A 26 0.82 -3.56 6.07
C TRP A 26 0.03 -4.85 6.26
N ASP A 27 -1.30 -4.78 6.27
CA ASP A 27 -2.21 -5.93 6.32
C ASP A 27 -3.60 -5.56 5.75
N ALA A 28 -4.48 -6.56 5.63
CA ALA A 28 -5.84 -6.35 5.14
C ALA A 28 -6.69 -5.46 6.06
N LEU A 29 -6.42 -5.45 7.38
CA LEU A 29 -7.20 -4.67 8.34
C LEU A 29 -6.91 -3.17 8.19
N SER A 30 -5.64 -2.78 8.15
CA SER A 30 -5.19 -1.42 7.90
C SER A 30 -5.68 -0.91 6.53
N ALA A 31 -5.66 -1.76 5.50
CA ALA A 31 -6.26 -1.42 4.19
C ALA A 31 -7.76 -1.12 4.29
N ARG A 32 -8.51 -1.93 5.06
CA ARG A 32 -9.94 -1.67 5.30
C ARG A 32 -10.18 -0.40 6.10
N MET A 33 -9.33 -0.09 7.07
CA MET A 33 -9.43 1.16 7.84
C MET A 33 -9.20 2.39 6.95
N VAL A 34 -8.20 2.34 6.08
CA VAL A 34 -7.91 3.41 5.11
C VAL A 34 -9.09 3.61 4.15
N ALA A 35 -9.68 2.53 3.64
CA ALA A 35 -10.87 2.61 2.81
C ALA A 35 -12.08 3.20 3.57
N ALA A 36 -12.30 2.77 4.82
CA ALA A 36 -13.38 3.27 5.67
C ALA A 36 -13.20 4.76 6.03
N ALA A 37 -11.96 5.23 6.11
CA ALA A 37 -11.63 6.65 6.30
C ALA A 37 -11.81 7.50 5.02
N GLY A 38 -12.23 6.90 3.90
CA GLY A 38 -12.56 7.62 2.67
C GLY A 38 -11.37 7.87 1.73
N PHE A 39 -10.20 7.31 1.99
CA PHE A 39 -9.07 7.41 1.07
C PHE A 39 -9.29 6.54 -0.16
N SER A 40 -9.01 7.10 -1.34
CA SER A 40 -9.14 6.38 -2.61
C SER A 40 -7.95 5.49 -2.95
N THR A 41 -6.85 5.61 -2.20
CA THR A 41 -5.56 4.99 -2.50
C THR A 41 -4.82 4.67 -1.21
N ALA A 42 -3.98 3.64 -1.28
CA ALA A 42 -3.08 3.21 -0.21
C ALA A 42 -1.81 2.62 -0.86
N PHE A 43 -0.75 2.43 -0.09
CA PHE A 43 0.42 1.65 -0.53
C PHE A 43 0.87 0.70 0.57
N VAL A 44 1.45 -0.44 0.18
CA VAL A 44 2.06 -1.36 1.14
C VAL A 44 3.40 -0.77 1.59
N SER A 45 3.52 -0.48 2.88
CA SER A 45 4.71 0.14 3.45
C SER A 45 5.74 -0.91 3.85
N GLY A 46 6.91 -0.91 3.19
CA GLY A 46 8.02 -1.81 3.52
C GLY A 46 8.49 -1.65 4.98
N PHE A 47 8.58 -0.43 5.48
CA PHE A 47 8.91 -0.16 6.88
C PHE A 47 7.92 -0.77 7.86
N ALA A 48 6.61 -0.60 7.60
CA ALA A 48 5.58 -1.17 8.46
C ALA A 48 5.58 -2.71 8.39
N VAL A 49 5.78 -3.29 7.20
CA VAL A 49 5.93 -4.75 7.03
C VAL A 49 7.15 -5.25 7.79
N SER A 50 8.33 -4.64 7.64
CA SER A 50 9.54 -5.03 8.37
C SER A 50 9.34 -4.99 9.89
N GLY A 51 8.72 -3.92 10.40
CA GLY A 51 8.45 -3.77 11.83
C GLY A 51 7.39 -4.75 12.37
N THR A 52 6.38 -5.10 11.57
CA THR A 52 5.25 -5.94 12.04
C THR A 52 5.46 -7.44 11.78
N LEU A 53 6.12 -7.80 10.68
CA LEU A 53 6.40 -9.18 10.31
C LEU A 53 7.63 -9.74 11.02
N LEU A 54 8.73 -8.96 11.05
CA LEU A 54 10.02 -9.42 11.56
C LEU A 54 10.43 -8.73 12.88
N GLY A 55 9.83 -7.59 13.22
CA GLY A 55 10.29 -6.78 14.35
C GLY A 55 11.68 -6.16 14.12
N LEU A 56 12.10 -6.02 12.86
CA LEU A 56 13.42 -5.56 12.46
C LEU A 56 13.37 -4.21 11.73
N PRO A 57 14.47 -3.43 11.76
CA PRO A 57 14.56 -2.19 10.98
C PRO A 57 14.48 -2.46 9.47
N ASP A 58 13.96 -1.49 8.73
CA ASP A 58 13.82 -1.54 7.26
C ASP A 58 15.17 -1.28 6.56
N VAL A 59 16.01 -2.31 6.56
CA VAL A 59 17.36 -2.29 5.95
C VAL A 59 17.55 -3.45 4.97
N GLY A 60 16.46 -3.92 4.37
CA GLY A 60 16.48 -4.98 3.35
C GLY A 60 16.43 -6.41 3.90
N HIS A 61 15.91 -6.60 5.12
CA HIS A 61 15.68 -7.94 5.68
C HIS A 61 14.45 -8.64 5.09
N VAL A 62 13.41 -7.88 4.75
CA VAL A 62 12.19 -8.41 4.12
C VAL A 62 12.45 -8.69 2.65
N GLY A 63 12.23 -9.93 2.22
CA GLY A 63 12.36 -10.35 0.83
C GLY A 63 11.09 -10.15 0.00
N GLN A 64 11.18 -10.47 -1.28
CA GLN A 64 10.06 -10.32 -2.22
C GLN A 64 8.88 -11.24 -1.88
N SER A 65 9.14 -12.46 -1.41
CA SER A 65 8.08 -13.42 -1.05
C SER A 65 7.29 -12.93 0.15
N GLU A 66 7.97 -12.46 1.20
CA GLU A 66 7.28 -11.86 2.35
C GLU A 66 6.43 -10.66 1.95
N MET A 67 6.93 -9.80 1.05
CA MET A 67 6.16 -8.65 0.54
C MET A 67 4.96 -9.05 -0.34
N ALA A 68 4.98 -10.23 -0.96
CA ALA A 68 3.88 -10.70 -1.78
C ALA A 68 2.75 -11.35 -0.96
N ASP A 69 3.07 -11.84 0.24
CA ASP A 69 2.14 -12.52 1.14
C ASP A 69 1.36 -11.57 2.07
N VAL A 70 1.76 -10.30 2.16
CA VAL A 70 1.11 -9.26 2.98
C VAL A 70 -0.10 -8.58 2.31
#